data_AF-Q4SLD3-F1
#
_entry.id   AF-Q4SLD3-F1
#
_cell.length_a   1.000
_cell.length_b   1.000
_cell.length_c   1.000
_cell.angle_alpha   90.00
_cell.angle_beta   90.00
_cell.angle_gamma   90.00
#
_symmetry.space_group_name_H-M   'P 1'
#
loop_
_entity.id
_entity.type
_entity.pdbx_description
1 polymer ?
#
loop_
_entity_poly.entity_id
_entity_poly.type
_entity_poly.pdbx_seq_one_letter_code
_entity_poly.pdbx_strand_id
1 'polypeptide(L)'
;GTGTSVLSALQKPPSAFWPRRSRMEKHLQAISVLQWVVSFLAMGAVCSVLLLYMFCTDCWLIAAVYTTWLILDWNTPKRGKRRDAGGRRSSWVRSWTVWTYFRDYFPIRLVKTHNLLPNRNYILGYHPHGIFCFGAFCNFGTEATGFSKKFPGIRPSLATLAGNFRLPVFGTT
;
A
#
# COMPACT_ATOMS: atom_id res chain seq x y z
N GLY A 1 44.59 18.74 39.85
CA GLY A 1 44.39 17.63 38.91
C GLY A 1 43.23 16.79 39.41
N THR A 2 42.00 17.13 39.02
CA THR A 2 41.29 16.61 37.82
C THR A 2 40.79 15.17 37.99
N GLY A 3 39.92 14.98 38.99
CA GLY A 3 39.03 13.82 39.15
C GLY A 3 37.83 13.82 38.19
N THR A 4 38.00 14.26 36.95
CA THR A 4 36.93 14.38 35.93
C THR A 4 36.80 13.14 35.04
N SER A 5 37.71 12.16 35.14
CA SER A 5 37.74 10.99 34.24
C SER A 5 36.72 9.90 34.64
N VAL A 6 36.53 9.64 35.94
CA VAL A 6 35.74 8.48 36.41
C VAL A 6 34.23 8.67 36.21
N LEU A 7 33.72 9.89 36.39
CA LEU A 7 32.31 10.21 36.14
C LEU A 7 31.94 10.15 34.66
N SER A 8 32.88 10.41 33.74
CA SER A 8 32.64 10.31 32.29
C SER A 8 32.52 8.86 31.78
N ALA A 9 33.13 7.91 32.50
CA ALA A 9 33.12 6.50 32.15
C ALA A 9 31.80 5.80 32.55
N LEU A 10 31.11 6.31 33.58
CA LEU A 10 29.85 5.75 34.09
C LEU A 10 28.60 6.24 33.33
N GLN A 11 28.74 7.21 32.42
CA GLN A 11 27.64 7.82 31.67
C GLN A 11 27.54 7.32 30.22
N LYS A 12 28.12 6.15 29.90
CA LYS A 12 27.86 5.47 28.63
C LYS A 12 26.66 4.53 28.82
N PRO A 13 25.44 4.89 28.37
CA PRO A 13 24.32 3.95 28.38
C PRO A 13 24.72 2.71 27.55
N PRO A 14 24.22 1.51 27.91
CA PRO A 14 24.65 0.27 27.27
C PRO A 14 24.29 0.31 25.78
N SER A 15 25.32 0.49 24.96
CA SER A 15 25.26 0.50 23.50
C SER A 15 24.89 -0.85 22.89
N ALA A 16 24.64 -1.88 23.72
CA ALA A 16 24.34 -3.25 23.31
C ALA A 16 22.86 -3.51 22.94
N PHE A 17 21.91 -2.68 23.38
CA PHE A 17 20.49 -2.88 23.06
C PHE A 17 20.11 -2.33 21.68
N TRP A 18 20.86 -1.33 21.20
CA TRP A 18 20.63 -0.62 19.93
C TRP A 18 20.92 -1.44 18.65
N PRO A 19 21.97 -2.28 18.55
CA PRO A 19 22.31 -3.03 17.34
C PRO A 19 21.33 -4.18 17.03
N ARG A 20 20.57 -4.65 18.03
CA ARG A 20 19.56 -5.70 17.85
C ARG A 20 18.28 -5.13 17.24
N ARG A 21 17.84 -3.97 17.73
CA ARG A 21 16.64 -3.27 17.23
C ARG A 21 16.82 -2.83 15.77
N SER A 22 17.98 -2.26 15.42
CA SER A 22 18.26 -1.81 14.05
C SER A 22 18.35 -2.96 13.03
N ARG A 23 18.86 -4.12 13.43
CA ARG A 23 18.84 -5.33 12.59
C ARG A 23 17.43 -5.86 12.39
N MET A 24 16.64 -5.97 13.46
CA MET A 24 15.24 -6.41 13.36
C MET A 24 14.42 -5.49 12.48
N GLU A 25 14.61 -4.17 12.59
CA GLU A 25 13.93 -3.20 11.75
C GLU A 25 14.24 -3.39 10.26
N LYS A 26 15.52 -3.60 9.90
CA LYS A 26 15.91 -3.93 8.52
C LYS A 26 15.25 -5.21 8.01
N HIS A 27 15.12 -6.23 8.86
CA HIS A 27 14.41 -7.46 8.49
C HIS A 27 12.92 -7.20 8.28
N LEU A 28 12.26 -6.45 9.16
CA LEU A 28 10.84 -6.09 9.01
C LEU A 28 10.60 -5.27 7.75
N GLN A 29 11.50 -4.33 7.43
CA GLN A 29 11.49 -3.58 6.18
C GLN A 29 11.60 -4.51 4.96
N ALA A 30 12.57 -5.44 4.94
CA ALA A 30 12.71 -6.40 3.85
C ALA A 30 11.49 -7.34 3.72
N ILE A 31 10.97 -7.84 4.84
CA ILE A 31 9.76 -8.68 4.89
C ILE A 31 8.55 -7.93 4.35
N SER A 32 8.39 -6.64 4.68
CA SER A 32 7.27 -5.83 4.19
C SER A 32 7.29 -5.68 2.66
N VAL A 33 8.47 -5.49 2.07
CA VAL A 33 8.63 -5.40 0.61
C VAL A 33 8.38 -6.76 -0.03
N LEU A 34 8.94 -7.84 0.52
CA LEU A 34 8.72 -9.19 0.02
C LEU A 34 7.24 -9.58 0.09
N GLN A 35 6.58 -9.32 1.21
CA GLN A 35 5.14 -9.55 1.40
C GLN A 35 4.34 -8.82 0.34
N TRP A 36 4.65 -7.55 0.07
CA TRP A 36 3.97 -6.76 -0.95
C TRP A 36 4.18 -7.35 -2.35
N VAL A 37 5.41 -7.70 -2.72
CA VAL A 37 5.72 -8.28 -4.04
C VAL A 37 5.00 -9.62 -4.24
N VAL A 38 5.09 -10.50 -3.24
CA VAL A 38 4.43 -11.81 -3.29
C VAL A 38 2.91 -11.64 -3.35
N SER A 39 2.34 -10.73 -2.56
CA SER A 39 0.90 -10.46 -2.59
C SER A 39 0.47 -9.91 -3.95
N PHE A 40 1.23 -9.01 -4.56
CA PHE A 40 0.92 -8.46 -5.88
C PHE A 40 0.96 -9.53 -6.98
N LEU A 41 1.93 -10.45 -6.95
CA LEU A 41 2.07 -11.51 -7.96
C LEU A 41 1.10 -12.68 -7.73
N ALA A 42 0.94 -13.11 -6.48
CA ALA A 42 0.21 -14.33 -6.15
C ALA A 42 -1.31 -14.10 -6.00
N MET A 43 -1.76 -12.95 -5.49
CA MET A 43 -3.17 -12.73 -5.15
C MET A 43 -4.09 -12.98 -6.37
N GLY A 44 -3.72 -12.49 -7.54
CA GLY A 44 -4.51 -12.70 -8.76
C GLY A 44 -4.64 -14.17 -9.15
N ALA A 45 -3.52 -14.89 -9.13
CA ALA A 45 -3.48 -16.31 -9.46
C ALA A 45 -4.25 -17.15 -8.43
N VAL A 46 -4.00 -16.91 -7.14
CA VAL A 46 -4.66 -17.62 -6.02
C VAL A 46 -6.16 -17.38 -6.05
N CYS A 47 -6.63 -16.13 -6.19
CA CYS A 47 -8.06 -15.85 -6.27
C CYS A 47 -8.71 -16.51 -7.50
N SER A 48 -8.00 -16.57 -8.64
CA SER A 48 -8.53 -17.23 -9.85
C SER A 48 -8.63 -18.74 -9.67
N VAL A 49 -7.60 -19.39 -9.13
CA VAL A 49 -7.60 -20.83 -8.84
C VAL A 49 -8.67 -21.17 -7.81
N LEU A 50 -8.82 -20.37 -6.75
CA LEU A 50 -9.85 -20.58 -5.73
C LEU A 50 -11.26 -20.47 -6.31
N LEU A 51 -11.51 -19.51 -7.21
CA LEU A 51 -12.80 -19.42 -7.91
C LEU A 51 -13.07 -20.66 -8.77
N LEU A 52 -12.08 -21.11 -9.54
CA LEU A 52 -12.20 -22.33 -10.35
C LEU A 52 -12.45 -23.56 -9.47
N TYR A 53 -11.74 -23.68 -8.35
CA TYR A 53 -11.95 -24.75 -7.38
C TYR A 53 -13.38 -24.72 -6.79
N MET A 54 -13.89 -23.53 -6.47
CA MET A 54 -15.24 -23.35 -5.93
C MET A 54 -16.33 -23.69 -6.96
N PHE A 55 -16.06 -23.52 -8.27
CA PHE A 55 -16.93 -24.02 -9.34
C PHE A 55 -16.98 -25.55 -9.41
N CYS A 56 -15.90 -26.24 -9.04
CA CYS A 56 -15.82 -27.70 -9.01
C CYS A 56 -16.39 -28.33 -7.73
N THR A 57 -16.87 -27.52 -6.77
CA THR A 57 -17.40 -27.96 -5.47
C THR A 57 -18.89 -27.64 -5.35
N ASP A 58 -19.61 -28.19 -4.36
CA ASP A 58 -21.03 -27.89 -4.09
C ASP A 58 -21.33 -26.40 -3.86
N CYS A 59 -20.30 -25.58 -3.60
CA CYS A 59 -20.38 -24.12 -3.48
C CYS A 59 -20.46 -23.37 -4.83
N TRP A 60 -20.69 -24.07 -5.95
CA TRP A 60 -20.69 -23.47 -7.30
C TRP A 60 -21.67 -22.29 -7.46
N LEU A 61 -22.80 -22.28 -6.75
CA LEU A 61 -23.76 -21.18 -6.79
C LEU A 61 -23.15 -19.88 -6.27
N ILE A 62 -22.34 -19.95 -5.21
CA ILE A 62 -21.62 -18.79 -4.67
C ILE A 62 -20.62 -18.28 -5.71
N ALA A 63 -19.94 -19.19 -6.40
CA ALA A 63 -18.96 -18.85 -7.43
C ALA A 63 -19.63 -18.19 -8.64
N ALA A 64 -20.79 -18.72 -9.05
CA ALA A 64 -21.58 -18.20 -10.15
C ALA A 64 -22.15 -16.80 -9.85
N VAL A 65 -22.69 -16.59 -8.65
CA VAL A 65 -23.19 -15.27 -8.22
C VAL A 65 -22.05 -14.26 -8.15
N TYR A 66 -20.91 -14.63 -7.56
CA TYR A 66 -19.74 -13.75 -7.47
C TYR A 66 -19.15 -13.42 -8.85
N THR A 67 -19.08 -14.41 -9.76
CA THR A 67 -18.58 -14.20 -11.12
C THR A 67 -19.53 -13.33 -11.94
N THR A 68 -20.85 -13.51 -11.78
CA THR A 68 -21.85 -12.64 -12.41
C THR A 68 -21.70 -11.21 -11.91
N TRP A 69 -21.54 -11.01 -10.59
CA TRP A 69 -21.27 -9.70 -10.01
C TRP A 69 -19.97 -9.09 -10.59
N LEU A 70 -18.90 -9.88 -10.72
CA LEU A 70 -17.62 -9.44 -11.28
C LEU A 70 -17.74 -9.01 -12.75
N ILE A 71 -18.50 -9.75 -13.56
CA ILE A 71 -18.74 -9.43 -14.98
C ILE A 71 -19.58 -8.14 -15.11
N LEU A 72 -20.59 -7.97 -14.27
CA LEU A 72 -21.40 -6.75 -14.25
C LEU A 72 -20.59 -5.53 -13.79
N ASP A 73 -19.69 -5.70 -12.82
CA ASP A 73 -18.84 -4.63 -12.31
C ASP A 73 -17.64 -4.32 -13.22
N TRP A 74 -17.37 -5.14 -14.25
CA TRP A 74 -16.25 -4.99 -15.18
C TRP A 74 -16.19 -3.63 -15.91
N ASN A 75 -17.35 -3.00 -16.12
CA ASN A 75 -17.46 -1.69 -16.77
C ASN A 75 -17.48 -0.52 -15.79
N THR A 76 -17.58 -0.78 -14.49
CA THR A 76 -17.58 0.22 -13.43
C THR A 76 -16.27 1.03 -13.36
N PRO A 77 -15.06 0.45 -13.56
CA PRO A 77 -13.81 1.22 -13.58
C PRO A 77 -13.73 2.26 -14.71
N LYS A 78 -14.44 2.04 -15.82
CA LYS A 78 -14.44 2.94 -17.00
C LYS A 78 -15.49 4.04 -16.91
N ARG A 79 -16.58 3.79 -16.18
CA ARG A 79 -17.61 4.78 -15.88
C ARG A 79 -17.12 5.63 -14.72
N GLY A 80 -16.34 6.67 -15.02
CA GLY A 80 -15.81 7.63 -14.05
C GLY A 80 -16.82 7.91 -12.93
N LYS A 81 -16.58 7.32 -11.76
CA LYS A 81 -17.55 7.29 -10.67
C LYS A 81 -17.60 8.67 -9.98
N ARG A 82 -18.79 9.07 -9.52
CA ARG A 82 -19.04 10.28 -8.70
C ARG A 82 -17.99 10.42 -7.59
N ARG A 83 -17.77 11.66 -7.11
CA ARG A 83 -16.76 12.01 -6.06
C ARG A 83 -16.82 11.11 -4.81
N ASP A 84 -17.95 10.46 -4.59
CA ASP A 84 -18.33 9.64 -3.44
C ASP A 84 -18.12 8.13 -3.69
N ALA A 85 -17.85 7.74 -4.93
CA ALA A 85 -17.70 6.36 -5.37
C ALA A 85 -16.33 6.08 -6.01
N GLY A 86 -15.29 6.86 -5.68
CA GLY A 86 -13.90 6.44 -5.97
C GLY A 86 -13.73 4.98 -5.53
N GLY A 87 -13.08 4.16 -6.38
CA GLY A 87 -12.94 2.70 -6.22
C GLY A 87 -12.78 2.29 -4.76
N ARG A 88 -13.39 1.17 -4.35
CA ARG A 88 -13.74 0.82 -2.96
C ARG A 88 -12.51 0.79 -2.02
N ARG A 89 -11.99 1.96 -1.65
CA ARG A 89 -10.74 2.11 -0.90
C ARG A 89 -10.98 1.74 0.56
N SER A 90 -10.25 0.75 1.04
CA SER A 90 -10.26 0.41 2.47
C SER A 90 -9.29 1.30 3.23
N SER A 91 -9.82 2.27 4.00
CA SER A 91 -8.99 3.12 4.88
C SER A 91 -8.17 2.28 5.86
N TRP A 92 -8.73 1.16 6.32
CA TRP A 92 -8.06 0.22 7.22
C TRP A 92 -6.81 -0.38 6.58
N VAL A 93 -6.94 -0.98 5.38
CA VAL A 93 -5.77 -1.53 4.66
C VAL A 93 -4.74 -0.45 4.40
N ARG A 94 -5.16 0.74 3.97
CA ARG A 94 -4.24 1.86 3.68
C ARG A 94 -3.46 2.33 4.91
N SER A 95 -3.98 2.08 6.11
CA SER A 95 -3.39 2.49 7.39
C SER A 95 -2.52 1.43 8.07
N TRP A 96 -2.30 0.25 7.46
CA TRP A 96 -1.50 -0.80 8.07
C TRP A 96 -0.05 -0.38 8.34
N THR A 97 0.46 -0.78 9.51
CA THR A 97 1.83 -0.51 9.95
C THR A 97 2.90 -1.10 9.02
N VAL A 98 2.58 -2.18 8.29
CA VAL A 98 3.48 -2.79 7.29
C VAL A 98 3.93 -1.76 6.24
N TRP A 99 3.08 -0.78 5.91
CA TRP A 99 3.41 0.27 4.94
C TRP A 99 4.44 1.26 5.46
N THR A 100 4.56 1.43 6.79
CA THR A 100 5.60 2.26 7.41
C THR A 100 6.97 1.60 7.21
N TYR A 101 7.08 0.30 7.47
CA TYR A 101 8.32 -0.46 7.18
C TYR A 101 8.65 -0.46 5.69
N PHE A 102 7.63 -0.61 4.84
CA PHE A 102 7.81 -0.54 3.39
C PHE A 102 8.36 0.81 2.92
N ARG A 103 7.81 1.91 3.46
CA ARG A 103 8.28 3.28 3.21
C ARG A 103 9.75 3.45 3.61
N ASP A 104 10.10 2.93 4.79
CA ASP A 104 11.42 3.13 5.39
C ASP A 104 12.52 2.27 4.73
N TYR A 105 12.15 1.18 4.04
CA TYR A 105 13.08 0.40 3.21
C TYR A 105 13.65 1.20 2.02
N PHE A 106 12.79 1.98 1.33
CA PHE A 106 13.14 2.78 0.14
C PHE A 106 13.26 4.30 0.42
N PRO A 107 13.54 4.68 1.68
CA PRO A 107 13.30 6.01 2.26
C PRO A 107 12.26 6.93 1.57
N ILE A 108 11.05 6.44 1.29
CA ILE A 108 10.06 7.17 0.48
C ILE A 108 9.50 8.37 1.27
N ARG A 109 9.54 9.56 0.66
CA ARG A 109 9.02 10.81 1.24
C ARG A 109 8.07 11.53 0.28
N LEU A 110 6.95 11.99 0.81
CA LEU A 110 6.03 12.88 0.12
C LEU A 110 6.33 14.33 0.50
N VAL A 111 6.89 15.12 -0.41
CA VAL A 111 7.15 16.56 -0.17
C VAL A 111 6.06 17.37 -0.86
N LYS A 112 5.34 18.20 -0.08
CA LYS A 112 4.33 19.11 -0.60
C LYS A 112 5.01 20.41 -1.00
N THR A 113 5.00 20.72 -2.30
CA THR A 113 5.55 21.98 -2.82
C THR A 113 4.50 23.08 -2.91
N HIS A 114 3.25 22.73 -3.21
CA HIS A 114 2.15 23.67 -3.39
C HIS A 114 0.86 23.19 -2.73
N ASN A 115 0.01 24.14 -2.35
CA ASN A 115 -1.35 23.86 -1.92
C ASN A 115 -2.22 23.57 -3.13
N LEU A 116 -2.85 22.40 -3.13
CA LEU A 116 -3.83 22.00 -4.14
C LEU A 116 -5.23 22.29 -3.59
N LEU A 117 -6.11 22.82 -4.43
CA LEU A 117 -7.49 23.15 -4.06
C LEU A 117 -8.34 21.86 -4.04
N PRO A 118 -9.03 21.52 -2.95
CA PRO A 118 -9.76 20.25 -2.84
C PRO A 118 -10.99 20.17 -3.75
N ASN A 119 -11.42 21.28 -4.35
CA ASN A 119 -12.59 21.34 -5.23
C ASN A 119 -12.30 21.00 -6.70
N ARG A 120 -11.04 20.70 -7.06
CA ARG A 120 -10.61 20.38 -8.42
C ARG A 120 -10.12 18.93 -8.55
N ASN A 121 -10.18 18.41 -9.77
CA ASN A 121 -9.59 17.13 -10.12
C ASN A 121 -8.16 17.35 -10.63
N TYR A 122 -7.23 16.50 -10.21
CA TYR A 122 -5.83 16.56 -10.59
C TYR A 122 -5.37 15.23 -11.17
N ILE A 123 -4.55 15.28 -12.21
CA ILE A 123 -3.82 14.13 -12.73
C ILE A 123 -2.38 14.26 -12.23
N LEU A 124 -1.93 13.25 -11.48
CA LEU A 124 -0.57 13.21 -10.92
C LEU A 124 0.29 12.26 -11.77
N GLY A 125 1.31 12.80 -12.41
CA GLY A 125 2.32 12.01 -13.11
C GLY A 125 3.31 11.38 -12.12
N TYR A 126 3.79 10.17 -12.43
CA TYR A 126 4.82 9.48 -11.65
C TYR A 126 5.91 8.93 -12.57
N HIS A 127 7.17 9.23 -12.26
CA HIS A 127 8.35 8.78 -12.98
C HIS A 127 9.54 8.65 -12.01
N PRO A 128 10.43 7.65 -12.15
CA PRO A 128 10.38 6.55 -13.11
C PRO A 128 9.28 5.53 -12.79
N HIS A 129 8.64 4.98 -13.82
CA HIS A 129 7.68 3.90 -13.65
C HIS A 129 8.43 2.57 -13.69
N GLY A 130 8.44 1.85 -12.57
CA GLY A 130 8.83 0.44 -12.55
C GLY A 130 7.59 -0.44 -12.61
N ILE A 131 7.75 -1.71 -12.98
CA ILE A 131 6.68 -2.72 -12.97
C ILE A 131 5.87 -2.69 -11.66
N PHE A 132 6.55 -2.47 -10.54
CA PHE A 132 5.96 -2.51 -9.20
C PHE A 132 5.56 -1.14 -8.62
N CYS A 133 5.86 -0.02 -9.28
CA CYS A 133 5.38 1.32 -8.88
C CYS A 133 5.47 1.64 -7.35
N PHE A 134 6.51 1.16 -6.66
CA PHE A 134 6.59 1.18 -5.19
C PHE A 134 6.37 2.58 -4.59
N GLY A 135 6.95 3.61 -5.22
CA GLY A 135 6.80 5.01 -4.79
C GLY A 135 5.38 5.53 -4.95
N ALA A 136 4.71 5.21 -6.07
CA ALA A 136 3.34 5.63 -6.31
C ALA A 136 2.37 4.90 -5.37
N PHE A 137 2.56 3.59 -5.15
CA PHE A 137 1.77 2.83 -4.18
C PHE A 137 1.94 3.37 -2.75
N CYS A 138 3.16 3.63 -2.29
CA CYS A 138 3.41 4.13 -0.94
C CYS A 138 2.89 5.57 -0.72
N ASN A 139 2.93 6.42 -1.74
CA ASN A 139 2.48 7.82 -1.62
C ASN A 139 0.97 7.99 -1.82
N PHE A 140 0.38 7.27 -2.77
CA PHE A 140 -1.02 7.48 -3.19
C PHE A 140 -1.93 6.31 -2.79
N GLY A 141 -1.38 5.09 -2.78
CA GLY A 141 -2.09 3.87 -2.39
C GLY A 141 -2.26 3.73 -0.89
N THR A 142 -1.29 4.13 -0.07
CA THR A 142 -1.33 3.97 1.40
C THR A 142 -1.32 5.32 2.14
N GLU A 143 -1.43 5.28 3.47
CA GLU A 143 -1.27 6.46 4.34
C GLU A 143 0.12 6.54 5.00
N ALA A 144 1.09 5.71 4.58
CA ALA A 144 2.42 5.66 5.20
C ALA A 144 3.18 6.98 5.14
N THR A 145 2.93 7.81 4.13
CA THR A 145 3.54 9.14 3.96
C THR A 145 2.62 10.29 4.37
N GLY A 146 1.41 9.96 4.84
CA GLY A 146 0.39 10.90 5.32
C GLY A 146 -0.24 11.75 4.22
N PHE A 147 -0.54 11.17 3.05
CA PHE A 147 -1.12 11.92 1.93
C PHE A 147 -2.37 12.69 2.34
N SER A 148 -3.31 12.04 3.04
CA SER A 148 -4.57 12.67 3.45
C SER A 148 -4.37 13.85 4.41
N LYS A 149 -3.26 13.85 5.17
CA LYS A 149 -2.88 14.98 6.05
C LYS A 149 -2.28 16.14 5.26
N LYS A 150 -1.49 15.87 4.21
CA LYS A 150 -0.84 16.90 3.39
C LYS A 150 -1.79 17.56 2.39
N PHE A 151 -2.72 16.77 1.84
CA PHE A 151 -3.72 17.20 0.87
C PHE A 151 -5.13 16.87 1.36
N PRO A 152 -5.64 17.59 2.38
CA PRO A 152 -6.97 17.35 2.92
C PRO A 152 -8.03 17.58 1.84
N GLY A 153 -9.02 16.68 1.77
CA GLY A 153 -10.09 16.75 0.78
C GLY A 153 -9.73 16.19 -0.61
N ILE A 154 -8.45 15.94 -0.90
CA ILE A 154 -8.03 15.29 -2.15
C ILE A 154 -8.02 13.78 -1.96
N ARG A 155 -8.69 13.07 -2.87
CA ARG A 155 -8.81 11.61 -2.84
C ARG A 155 -7.90 11.02 -3.93
N PRO A 156 -6.72 10.49 -3.58
CA PRO A 156 -5.87 9.85 -4.58
C PRO A 156 -6.48 8.50 -4.98
N SER A 157 -6.45 8.23 -6.28
CA SER A 157 -6.78 6.94 -6.88
C SER A 157 -5.62 6.55 -7.79
N LEU A 158 -5.03 5.38 -7.53
CA LEU A 158 -3.89 4.91 -8.31
C LEU A 158 -4.43 4.15 -9.53
N ALA A 159 -4.14 4.66 -10.72
CA ALA A 159 -4.36 3.90 -11.94
C ALA A 159 -3.27 2.83 -12.05
N THR A 160 -3.66 1.57 -12.02
CA THR A 160 -2.77 0.45 -12.36
C THR A 160 -3.16 -0.13 -13.72
N LEU A 161 -2.46 -1.17 -14.17
CA LEU A 161 -2.76 -1.81 -15.45
C LEU A 161 -4.24 -2.22 -15.50
N ALA A 162 -4.90 -1.96 -16.64
CA ALA A 162 -6.32 -2.26 -16.82
C ALA A 162 -6.69 -3.73 -16.51
N GLY A 163 -5.73 -4.64 -16.66
CA GLY A 163 -5.85 -6.05 -16.28
C GLY A 163 -6.05 -6.28 -14.79
N ASN A 164 -5.48 -5.46 -13.92
CA ASN A 164 -5.65 -5.60 -12.47
C ASN A 164 -7.11 -5.36 -12.05
N PHE A 165 -7.79 -4.41 -12.68
CA PHE A 165 -9.22 -4.16 -12.38
C PHE A 165 -10.15 -5.29 -12.82
N ARG A 166 -9.65 -6.24 -13.60
CA ARG A 166 -10.39 -7.42 -14.09
C ARG A 166 -10.18 -8.65 -13.22
N LEU A 167 -9.15 -8.62 -12.37
CA LEU A 167 -8.89 -9.70 -11.44
C LEU A 167 -9.83 -9.59 -10.24
N PRO A 168 -10.27 -10.74 -9.69
CA PRO A 168 -11.05 -10.74 -8.47
C PRO A 168 -10.29 -10.01 -7.36
N VAL A 169 -11.02 -9.24 -6.53
CA VAL A 169 -10.51 -8.45 -5.39
C VAL A 169 -9.82 -7.13 -5.76
N PHE A 170 -8.97 -7.07 -6.79
CA PHE A 170 -8.20 -5.86 -7.15
C PHE A 170 -9.06 -4.67 -7.61
N GLY A 171 -10.27 -4.90 -8.14
CA GLY A 171 -11.22 -3.82 -8.47
C GLY A 171 -11.94 -3.20 -7.26
N THR A 172 -11.76 -3.78 -6.07
CA THR A 172 -12.52 -3.45 -4.85
C THR A 172 -11.68 -2.92 -3.69
N THR A 173 -10.42 -2.53 -3.94
CA THR A 173 -9.48 -1.99 -2.94
C THR A 173 -8.82 -0.72 -3.44
#